data_AF-R7EPB0-F1
#
_entry.id   AF-R7EPB0-F1
#
_cell.length_a   1.000
_cell.length_b   1.000
_cell.length_c   1.000
_cell.angle_alpha   90.00
_cell.angle_beta   90.00
_cell.angle_gamma   90.00
#
_symmetry.space_group_name_H-M   'P 1'
#
loop_
_entity.id
_entity.type
_entity.pdbx_description
1 polymer ?
#
loop_
_entity_poly.entity_id
_entity_poly.type
_entity_poly.pdbx_seq_one_letter_code
_entity_poly.pdbx_strand_id
1 'polypeptide(L)'
;MDLKKLWSVAEYAEAEDAEQLTRLARNIGCFTFIEGATGYAEVGRFFTETEDRYILDLEMEDYFDYEGFGEYISDKFYGKFVCGGFIYNDTDTSLLDILYQDEPMTMGGM
;
A
#
# COMPACT_ATOMS: atom_id res chain seq x y z
N MET A 1 13.24 10.94 3.01
CA MET A 1 11.98 10.83 2.25
C MET A 1 12.33 10.24 0.90
N ASP A 2 11.73 9.11 0.55
CA ASP A 2 11.97 8.47 -0.74
C ASP A 2 11.11 9.14 -1.81
N LEU A 3 11.76 9.80 -2.77
CA LEU A 3 11.10 10.53 -3.87
C LEU A 3 10.30 9.59 -4.77
N LYS A 4 10.76 8.35 -4.98
CA LYS A 4 10.01 7.36 -5.77
C LYS A 4 8.72 7.00 -5.07
N LYS A 5 8.78 6.72 -3.76
CA LYS A 5 7.60 6.42 -2.96
C LYS A 5 6.58 7.55 -3.00
N LEU A 6 7.02 8.81 -2.88
CA LEU A 6 6.10 9.96 -2.99
C LEU A 6 5.42 10.04 -4.36
N TRP A 7 6.17 9.82 -5.44
CA TRP A 7 5.62 9.79 -6.79
C TRP A 7 4.60 8.67 -6.97
N SER A 8 4.92 7.46 -6.51
CA SER A 8 3.99 6.33 -6.51
C SER A 8 2.71 6.62 -5.73
N VAL A 9 2.83 7.26 -4.56
CA VAL A 9 1.67 7.68 -3.74
C VAL A 9 0.82 8.72 -4.46
N ALA A 10 1.45 9.70 -5.09
CA ALA A 10 0.74 10.73 -5.86
C ALA A 10 -0.03 10.14 -7.05
N GLU A 11 0.57 9.19 -7.77
CA GLU A 11 -0.07 8.49 -8.89
C GLU A 11 -1.21 7.59 -8.40
N TYR A 12 -0.98 6.84 -7.31
CA TYR A 12 -2.01 6.01 -6.67
C TYR A 12 -3.24 6.80 -6.25
N ALA A 13 -3.00 7.94 -5.63
CA ALA A 13 -4.00 8.84 -5.08
C ALA A 13 -4.65 9.74 -6.13
N GLU A 14 -4.13 9.75 -7.37
CA GLU A 14 -4.55 10.64 -8.45
C GLU A 14 -4.54 12.11 -7.99
N ALA A 15 -3.48 12.52 -7.30
CA ALA A 15 -3.38 13.86 -6.71
C ALA A 15 -3.40 14.97 -7.79
N GLU A 16 -4.28 15.95 -7.60
CA GLU A 16 -4.59 17.02 -8.56
C GLU A 16 -3.83 18.32 -8.27
N ASP A 17 -3.46 18.57 -7.01
CA ASP A 17 -2.86 19.83 -6.58
C ASP A 17 -1.73 19.68 -5.54
N ALA A 18 -1.02 20.79 -5.31
CA ALA A 18 0.11 20.84 -4.38
C ALA A 18 -0.29 20.64 -2.92
N GLU A 19 -1.54 20.93 -2.55
CA GLU A 19 -2.04 20.75 -1.20
C GLU A 19 -2.25 19.26 -0.92
N GLN A 20 -2.88 18.53 -1.85
CA GLN A 20 -3.02 17.07 -1.79
C GLN A 20 -1.65 16.38 -1.76
N LEU A 21 -0.69 16.79 -2.60
CA LEU A 21 0.68 16.28 -2.55
C LEU A 21 1.33 16.51 -1.17
N THR A 22 1.08 17.67 -0.56
CA THR A 22 1.59 17.97 0.79
C THR A 22 0.96 17.06 1.85
N ARG A 23 -0.34 16.77 1.73
CA ARG A 23 -1.06 15.85 2.64
C ARG A 23 -0.56 14.41 2.50
N LEU A 24 -0.37 13.94 1.26
CA LEU A 24 0.21 12.63 0.98
C LEU A 24 1.64 12.50 1.50
N ALA A 25 2.45 13.55 1.36
CA ALA A 25 3.81 13.58 1.92
C ALA A 25 3.82 13.50 3.46
N ARG A 26 2.87 14.15 4.13
CA ARG A 26 2.72 14.08 5.60
C ARG A 26 2.25 12.70 6.07
N ASN A 27 1.41 12.04 5.28
CA ASN A 27 0.87 10.72 5.56
C ASN A 27 1.61 9.59 4.79
N ILE A 28 2.86 9.82 4.38
CA ILE A 28 3.63 8.86 3.56
C ILE A 28 3.85 7.51 4.27
N GLY A 29 3.70 7.47 5.59
CA GLY A 29 3.77 6.27 6.41
C GLY A 29 2.54 5.36 6.29
N CYS A 30 1.41 5.88 5.81
CA CYS A 30 0.18 5.10 5.60
C CYS A 30 0.22 4.21 4.35
N PHE A 31 1.24 4.38 3.50
CA PHE A 31 1.36 3.68 2.25
C PHE A 31 2.54 2.73 2.28
N THR A 32 2.36 1.52 1.78
CA THR A 32 3.44 0.58 1.55
C THR A 32 3.68 0.45 0.06
N PHE A 33 4.93 0.60 -0.38
CA PHE A 33 5.34 0.48 -1.77
C PHE A 33 6.31 -0.70 -1.90
N ILE A 34 5.90 -1.71 -2.65
CA ILE A 34 6.68 -2.90 -2.98
C ILE A 34 7.38 -2.63 -4.31
N GLU A 35 8.64 -2.19 -4.24
CA GLU A 35 9.43 -1.91 -5.44
C GLU A 35 9.70 -3.20 -6.22
N GLY A 36 9.49 -3.17 -7.54
CA GLY A 36 9.73 -4.33 -8.42
C GLY A 36 8.60 -5.35 -8.48
N ALA A 37 7.53 -5.20 -7.68
CA ALA A 37 6.32 -6.01 -7.83
C ALA A 37 5.55 -5.59 -9.08
N THR A 38 5.78 -6.29 -10.19
CA THR A 38 5.13 -6.02 -11.48
C THR A 38 3.96 -6.96 -11.79
N GLY A 39 3.72 -7.95 -10.93
CA GLY A 39 2.61 -8.88 -10.99
C GLY A 39 2.13 -9.27 -9.60
N TYR A 40 1.01 -10.00 -9.55
CA TYR A 40 0.43 -10.41 -8.27
C TYR A 40 1.26 -11.48 -7.56
N ALA A 41 2.01 -12.31 -8.29
CA ALA A 41 2.89 -13.30 -7.68
C ALA A 41 3.95 -12.63 -6.77
N GLU A 42 4.54 -11.51 -7.19
CA GLU A 42 5.48 -10.75 -6.34
C GLU A 42 4.79 -10.14 -5.11
N VAL A 43 3.55 -9.66 -5.27
CA VAL A 43 2.74 -9.15 -4.14
C VAL A 43 2.46 -10.27 -3.14
N GLY A 44 2.02 -11.44 -3.61
CA GLY A 44 1.78 -12.60 -2.76
C GLY A 44 3.03 -13.04 -2.00
N ARG A 45 4.17 -13.13 -2.69
CA ARG A 45 5.47 -13.48 -2.08
C ARG A 45 5.87 -12.49 -0.99
N PHE A 46 5.77 -11.19 -1.28
CA PHE A 46 6.08 -10.15 -0.30
C PHE A 46 5.32 -10.38 1.02
N PHE A 47 4.00 -10.57 0.94
CA PHE A 47 3.19 -10.77 2.14
C PHE A 47 3.54 -12.05 2.90
N THR A 48 3.86 -13.14 2.22
CA THR A 48 4.28 -14.39 2.89
C THR A 48 5.66 -14.30 3.53
N GLU A 49 6.51 -13.36 3.10
CA GLU A 49 7.86 -13.16 3.63
C GLU A 49 7.92 -12.10 4.73
N THR A 50 7.02 -11.11 4.72
CA THR A 50 7.09 -9.95 5.62
C THR A 50 6.05 -9.94 6.73
N GLU A 51 4.90 -10.60 6.54
CA GLU A 51 3.80 -10.57 7.50
C GLU A 51 3.69 -11.90 8.25
N ASP A 52 3.91 -11.87 9.56
CA ASP A 52 3.92 -13.05 10.44
C ASP A 52 2.67 -13.95 10.27
N ARG A 53 1.52 -13.35 9.93
CA ARG A 53 0.26 -14.09 9.78
C ARG A 53 0.19 -14.95 8.51
N TYR A 54 1.05 -14.67 7.52
CA TYR A 54 1.06 -15.32 6.21
C TYR A 54 2.34 -16.10 5.94
N ILE A 55 3.25 -16.17 6.92
CA ILE A 55 4.45 -17.01 6.81
C ILE A 55 4.02 -18.44 6.52
N LEU A 56 4.61 -19.01 5.47
CA LEU A 56 4.38 -20.38 5.05
C LEU A 56 5.42 -21.30 5.69
N ASP A 57 5.04 -22.55 5.93
CA ASP A 57 6.02 -23.60 6.15
C ASP A 57 6.84 -23.81 4.87
N LEU A 58 8.15 -24.04 5.00
CA LEU A 58 9.07 -24.21 3.86
C LEU A 58 8.60 -25.26 2.84
N GLU A 59 7.92 -26.32 3.30
CA GLU A 59 7.40 -27.38 2.42
C GLU A 59 6.19 -26.95 1.58
N MET A 60 5.51 -25.86 1.96
CA MET A 60 4.31 -25.35 1.28
C MET A 60 4.64 -24.25 0.25
N GLU A 61 5.81 -23.62 0.32
CA GLU A 61 6.19 -22.50 -0.56
C GLU A 61 6.09 -22.87 -2.04
N ASP A 62 6.57 -24.05 -2.44
CA ASP A 62 6.57 -24.50 -3.84
C ASP A 62 5.17 -24.79 -4.41
N TYR A 63 4.17 -24.98 -3.53
CA TYR A 63 2.80 -25.32 -3.90
C TYR A 63 1.82 -24.17 -3.72
N PHE A 64 2.27 -23.07 -3.10
CA PHE A 64 1.41 -21.95 -2.78
C PHE A 64 1.09 -21.11 -4.02
N ASP A 65 -0.19 -20.77 -4.19
CA ASP A 65 -0.65 -19.90 -5.27
C ASP A 65 -0.41 -18.43 -4.91
N TYR A 66 0.83 -17.97 -5.12
CA TYR A 66 1.21 -16.59 -4.87
C TYR A 66 0.45 -15.59 -5.74
N GLU A 67 0.10 -15.97 -6.98
CA GLU A 67 -0.59 -15.07 -7.90
C GLU A 67 -2.02 -14.81 -7.43
N GLY A 68 -2.78 -15.88 -7.15
CA GLY A 68 -4.14 -15.77 -6.61
C GLY A 68 -4.18 -15.11 -5.22
N PHE A 69 -3.18 -15.37 -4.38
CA PHE A 69 -3.07 -14.70 -3.10
C PHE A 69 -2.76 -13.20 -3.23
N GLY A 70 -1.85 -12.83 -4.15
CA GLY A 70 -1.54 -11.43 -4.44
C GLY A 70 -2.74 -10.66 -4.99
N GLU A 71 -3.55 -11.29 -5.84
CA GLU A 71 -4.81 -10.72 -6.33
C GLU A 71 -5.77 -10.44 -5.16
N TYR A 72 -5.94 -11.41 -4.25
CA TYR A 72 -6.73 -11.23 -3.03
C TYR A 72 -6.24 -10.05 -2.17
N ILE A 73 -4.92 -9.92 -1.99
CA ILE A 73 -4.31 -8.81 -1.25
C ILE A 73 -4.62 -7.48 -1.93
N SER A 74 -4.52 -7.42 -3.26
CA SER A 74 -4.82 -6.23 -4.04
C SER A 74 -6.25 -5.77 -3.85
N ASP A 75 -7.21 -6.69 -3.93
CA ASP A 75 -8.61 -6.38 -3.70
C ASP A 75 -8.88 -5.94 -2.26
N LYS A 76 -8.26 -6.63 -1.29
CA LYS A 76 -8.45 -6.36 0.13
C LYS A 76 -7.97 -4.97 0.55
N PHE A 77 -6.81 -4.54 0.04
CA PHE A 77 -6.18 -3.27 0.42
C PHE A 77 -6.34 -2.17 -0.64
N TYR A 78 -7.17 -2.40 -1.66
CA TYR A 78 -7.36 -1.49 -2.79
C TYR A 78 -6.01 -1.07 -3.40
N GLY A 79 -5.10 -2.03 -3.56
CA GLY A 79 -3.77 -1.78 -4.08
C GLY A 79 -3.76 -1.58 -5.59
N LYS A 80 -2.72 -0.93 -6.10
CA LYS A 80 -2.51 -0.68 -7.53
C LYS A 80 -1.05 -0.88 -7.92
N PHE A 81 -0.83 -1.27 -9.17
CA PHE A 81 0.51 -1.22 -9.77
C PHE A 81 0.79 0.19 -10.30
N VAL A 82 1.86 0.82 -9.81
CA VAL A 82 2.31 2.16 -10.22
C VAL A 82 3.83 2.21 -10.25
N CYS A 83 4.39 3.02 -11.15
CA CYS A 83 5.84 3.28 -11.18
C CYS A 83 6.76 2.02 -11.12
N GLY A 84 6.33 0.90 -11.70
CA GLY A 84 7.11 -0.36 -11.70
C GLY A 84 7.13 -1.09 -10.35
N GLY A 85 6.16 -0.84 -9.48
CA GLY A 85 5.93 -1.59 -8.25
C GLY A 85 4.44 -1.64 -7.89
N PHE A 86 4.16 -2.10 -6.68
CA PHE A 86 2.80 -2.20 -6.16
C PHE A 86 2.65 -1.31 -4.92
N ILE A 87 1.54 -0.58 -4.81
CA ILE A 87 1.26 0.30 -3.69
C ILE A 87 -0.12 0.03 -3.11
N TYR A 88 -0.22 0.12 -1.79
CA TYR A 88 -1.47 -0.01 -1.05
C TYR A 88 -1.45 0.85 0.21
N ASN A 89 -2.63 1.15 0.75
CA ASN A 89 -2.80 1.77 2.06
C ASN A 89 -3.23 0.69 3.06
N ASP A 90 -2.42 0.47 4.10
CA ASP A 90 -2.63 -0.56 5.11
C ASP A 90 -3.07 -0.02 6.47
N THR A 91 -3.44 1.26 6.51
CA THR A 91 -3.88 1.93 7.73
C THR A 91 -5.38 2.18 7.74
N ASP A 92 -5.92 2.41 8.94
CA ASP A 92 -7.34 2.77 9.12
C ASP A 92 -7.69 4.18 8.57
N THR A 93 -6.70 4.95 8.12
CA THR A 93 -6.93 6.28 7.53
C THR A 93 -7.22 6.13 6.05
N SER A 94 -8.44 6.45 5.62
CA SER A 94 -8.81 6.29 4.20
C SER A 94 -8.06 7.27 3.30
N LEU A 95 -7.90 6.91 2.03
CA LEU A 95 -7.30 7.79 1.02
C LEU A 95 -8.06 9.12 0.90
N LEU A 96 -9.38 9.09 1.01
CA LEU A 96 -10.23 10.29 0.97
C LEU A 96 -9.98 11.19 2.18
N ASP A 97 -9.79 10.60 3.37
CA ASP A 97 -9.47 11.38 4.57
C ASP A 97 -8.12 12.07 4.42
N ILE A 98 -7.12 11.38 3.88
CA ILE A 98 -5.80 11.96 3.61
C ILE A 98 -5.89 13.10 2.58
N LEU A 99 -6.68 12.95 1.52
CA LEU A 99 -6.77 13.93 0.44
C LEU A 99 -7.59 15.16 0.82
N TYR A 100 -8.69 14.99 1.55
CA TYR A 100 -9.71 16.05 1.71
C TYR A 100 -9.90 16.57 3.12
N GLN A 101 -9.44 15.89 4.19
CA GLN A 101 -9.58 16.43 5.54
C GLN A 101 -8.44 17.39 5.91
N ASP A 102 -8.81 18.54 6.46
CA ASP A 102 -7.90 19.63 6.83
C ASP A 102 -7.20 19.41 8.19
N GLU A 103 -7.71 18.50 9.04
CA GLU A 103 -7.20 18.25 10.39
C GLU A 103 -6.91 16.76 10.65
N PRO A 104 -5.83 16.41 11.38
CA PRO A 104 -5.73 15.09 11.98
C PRO A 104 -6.92 14.94 12.94
N MET A 105 -7.68 13.85 12.85
CA MET A 105 -8.73 13.56 13.83
C MET A 105 -8.11 13.57 15.24
N THR A 106 -8.22 14.69 15.96
CA THR A 106 -8.19 14.65 17.42
C THR A 106 -9.42 13.84 17.82
N MET A 107 -9.20 12.56 18.10
CA MET A 107 -10.20 11.71 18.74
C MET A 107 -10.74 12.48 19.95
N GLY A 108 -11.95 13.01 19.79
CA GLY A 108 -12.68 13.71 20.85
C GLY A 108 -12.78 12.80 22.05
N GLY A 109 -12.39 13.33 23.21
CA GLY A 109 -12.19 12.52 24.41
C GLY A 109 -13.44 11.83 24.94
N MET A 110 -13.18 10.74 25.67
CA MET A 110 -13.65 10.49 27.03
C MET A 110 -12.60 9.66 27.77
#